data_AF-A0A2D7Y7D5-F1
#
_entry.id   AF-A0A2D7Y7D5-F1
#
_cell.length_a   1.000
_cell.length_b   1.000
_cell.length_c   1.000
_cell.angle_alpha   90.00
_cell.angle_beta   90.00
_cell.angle_gamma   90.00
#
_symmetry.space_group_name_H-M   'P 1'
#
loop_
_entity.id
_entity.type
_entity.pdbx_description
1 polymer ?
#
loop_
_entity_poly.entity_id
_entity_poly.type
_entity_poly.pdbx_seq_one_letter_code
_entity_poly.pdbx_strand_id
1 'polypeptide(L)' 'HVGGETYADSAYMELRQLDLPSGRARLGLPIKVYRGRPRASGETYSPDIAYTGRDLSTPAIEAWLEALVPVR' A
#
# COMPACT_ATOMS: atom_id res chain seq x y z
N HIS A 1 -4.46 8.44 -5.21
CA HIS A 1 -3.45 7.57 -5.85
C HIS A 1 -4.20 6.41 -6.49
N VAL A 2 -3.99 6.14 -7.78
CA VAL A 2 -4.68 5.10 -8.57
C VAL A 2 -3.73 4.63 -9.68
N GLY A 3 -3.93 3.42 -10.21
CA GLY A 3 -3.15 2.91 -11.35
C GLY A 3 -1.71 2.49 -11.01
N GLY A 4 -1.32 2.47 -9.74
CA GLY A 4 -0.02 1.97 -9.27
C GLY A 4 -0.15 0.68 -8.45
N GLU A 5 0.90 -0.13 -8.47
CA GLU A 5 1.02 -1.30 -7.60
C GLU A 5 1.05 -0.88 -6.12
N THR A 6 0.32 -1.59 -5.27
CA THR A 6 0.34 -1.30 -3.83
C THR A 6 1.63 -1.80 -3.20
N TYR A 7 1.98 -1.26 -2.03
CA TYR A 7 3.12 -1.79 -1.27
C TYR A 7 2.84 -3.21 -0.73
N ALA A 8 3.92 -3.98 -0.56
CA ALA A 8 3.93 -5.32 0.01
C ALA A 8 3.86 -5.27 1.55
N ASP A 9 2.69 -4.96 2.12
CA ASP A 9 2.51 -4.91 3.57
C ASP A 9 2.49 -6.32 4.22
N SER A 10 2.79 -6.32 5.52
CA SER A 10 2.72 -7.53 6.34
C SER A 10 1.28 -7.85 6.76
N ALA A 11 1.04 -9.07 7.24
CA ALA A 11 -0.21 -9.42 7.88
C ALA A 11 -0.40 -8.78 9.29
N TYR A 12 0.58 -8.04 9.80
CA TYR A 12 0.51 -7.38 11.10
C TYR A 12 -0.19 -6.03 11.00
N MET A 13 -1.19 -5.82 11.86
CA MET A 13 -2.01 -4.62 11.85
C MET A 13 -1.65 -3.63 12.96
N GLU A 14 -0.93 -4.10 13.98
CA GLU A 14 -0.59 -3.27 15.13
C GLU A 14 0.77 -3.68 15.68
N LEU A 15 1.60 -2.68 15.94
CA LEU A 15 2.92 -2.80 16.53
C LEU A 15 2.90 -2.11 17.89
N ARG A 16 3.21 -2.87 18.95
CA ARG A 16 3.62 -2.26 20.21
C ARG A 16 5.09 -1.91 20.12
N GLN A 17 5.42 -0.65 20.36
CA GLN A 17 6.80 -0.19 20.41
C GLN A 17 7.18 0.12 21.85
N LEU A 18 8.37 -0.32 22.25
CA LEU A 18 8.93 -0.02 23.56
C LEU A 18 10.44 0.17 23.46
N ASP A 19 10.95 1.19 24.13
CA ASP A 19 12.39 1.35 24.31
C ASP A 19 12.88 0.35 25.37
N LEU A 20 13.97 -0.36 25.08
CA LEU A 20 14.52 -1.34 26.01
C LEU A 20 15.12 -0.64 27.24
N PRO A 21 15.14 -1.27 28.43
CA PRO A 21 15.66 -0.64 29.66
C PRO A 21 17.09 -0.11 29.55
N SER A 22 17.92 -0.68 28.66
CA SER A 22 19.28 -0.22 28.42
C SER A 22 19.37 1.12 27.68
N GLY A 23 18.27 1.59 27.07
CA GLY A 23 18.22 2.78 26.23
C GLY A 23 18.92 2.65 24.87
N ARG A 24 19.40 1.46 24.51
CA ARG A 24 20.24 1.25 23.31
C ARG A 24 19.48 0.76 22.08
N ALA A 25 18.23 0.34 22.25
CA ALA A 25 17.41 -0.17 21.17
C ALA A 25 15.92 -0.03 21.48
N ARG A 26 15.11 -0.07 20.41
CA ARG A 26 13.66 -0.11 20.46
C ARG A 26 13.19 -1.46 19.94
N LEU A 27 12.30 -2.11 20.67
CA LEU A 27 11.61 -3.32 20.25
C LEU A 27 10.28 -2.94 19.58
N GLY A 28 10.05 -3.46 18.37
CA GLY A 28 8.73 -3.48 17.74
C GLY A 28 8.16 -4.88 17.82
N LEU A 29 7.08 -5.06 18.57
CA LEU A 29 6.38 -6.33 18.72
C LEU A 29 5.02 -6.25 18.01
N PRO A 30 4.79 -7.02 16.94
CA PRO A 30 3.46 -7.13 16.36
C PRO A 30 2.50 -7.81 17.34
N ILE A 31 1.36 -7.18 17.63
CA ILE A 31 0.38 -7.69 18.61
C ILE A 31 -0.97 -8.06 17.99
N LYS A 32 -1.16 -7.77 16.69
CA LYS A 32 -2.41 -8.04 15.98
C LYS A 32 -2.13 -8.55 14.57
N VAL A 33 -2.80 -9.63 14.17
CA VAL A 33 -2.63 -10.27 12.86
C VAL A 33 -3.95 -10.38 12.12
N TYR A 34 -3.96 -10.04 10.83
CA TYR A 34 -5.13 -10.23 9.97
C TYR A 34 -5.16 -11.67 9.43
N ARG A 35 -6.16 -12.45 9.87
CA ARG A 35 -6.42 -13.81 9.39
C ARG A 35 -7.53 -13.84 8.34
N GLY A 36 -7.47 -14.82 7.43
CA GLY A 36 -8.48 -15.00 6.37
C GLY A 36 -8.48 -13.89 5.33
N ARG A 37 -7.38 -13.13 5.19
CA ARG A 37 -7.31 -12.05 4.21
C ARG A 37 -7.20 -12.62 2.78
N PRO A 38 -7.70 -11.91 1.75
CA PRO A 38 -7.69 -12.42 0.38
C PRO A 38 -6.31 -12.65 -0.26
N ARG A 39 -5.24 -12.04 0.28
CA ARG A 39 -3.86 -12.12 -0.24
C ARG A 39 -2.86 -12.67 0.78
N ALA A 40 -1.65 -13.04 0.36
CA ALA A 40 -0.53 -13.59 1.13
C ALA A 40 0.44 -12.51 1.67
N SER A 41 1.09 -12.74 2.83
CA SER A 41 1.82 -11.65 3.53
C SER A 41 2.97 -11.15 2.66
N GLY A 42 3.08 -9.84 2.46
CA GLY A 42 4.02 -9.25 1.51
C GLY A 42 3.60 -9.34 0.02
N GLU A 43 2.40 -9.81 -0.28
CA GLU A 43 1.85 -9.79 -1.64
C GLU A 43 1.26 -8.41 -1.96
N THR A 44 1.64 -7.83 -3.09
CA THR A 44 1.12 -6.56 -3.62
C THR A 44 -0.21 -6.76 -4.35
N TYR A 45 -0.97 -5.68 -4.57
CA TYR A 45 -2.03 -5.67 -5.57
C TYR A 45 -1.53 -4.94 -6.81
N SER A 46 -1.62 -5.61 -7.96
CA SER A 46 -1.37 -5.01 -9.27
C SER A 46 -2.67 -4.40 -9.82
N PRO A 47 -2.63 -3.19 -10.40
CA PRO A 47 -3.80 -2.60 -11.03
C PRO A 47 -4.10 -3.31 -12.36
N ASP A 48 -5.39 -3.47 -12.69
CA ASP A 48 -5.80 -4.01 -13.98
C ASP A 48 -5.39 -3.09 -15.14
N ILE A 49 -5.41 -1.77 -14.91
CA ILE A 49 -4.95 -0.75 -15.85
C ILE A 49 -3.91 0.11 -15.12
N ALA A 50 -2.66 0.00 -15.54
CA ALA A 50 -1.55 0.73 -14.94
C ALA A 50 -1.44 2.16 -15.48
N TYR A 51 -1.25 3.12 -14.58
CA TYR A 51 -0.79 4.46 -14.93
C TYR A 51 0.73 4.45 -15.04
N THR A 52 1.26 4.66 -16.24
CA THR A 52 2.71 4.65 -16.52
C THR A 52 3.30 6.06 -16.65
N GLY A 53 2.48 7.10 -16.47
CA GLY A 53 2.93 8.50 -16.51
C GLY A 53 3.82 8.84 -15.31
N ARG A 54 4.81 9.72 -15.53
CA ARG A 54 5.70 10.20 -14.47
C ARG A 54 5.08 11.30 -13.61
N ASP A 55 4.15 12.06 -14.18
CA ASP A 55 3.44 13.11 -13.46
C ASP A 55 2.32 12.49 -12.61
N LEU A 56 2.45 12.58 -11.28
CA LEU A 56 1.47 12.07 -10.33
C LEU A 56 0.49 13.16 -9.85
N SER A 57 0.50 14.33 -10.49
CA SER A 57 -0.44 15.40 -10.19
C SER A 57 -1.88 14.97 -10.44
N THR A 58 -2.82 15.49 -9.65
CA THR A 58 -4.25 15.21 -9.82
C THR A 58 -4.72 15.46 -11.26
N PRO A 59 -4.38 16.58 -11.93
CA PRO A 59 -4.83 16.82 -13.30
C PRO A 59 -4.31 15.79 -14.32
N ALA A 60 -3.07 15.31 -14.19
CA ALA A 60 -2.52 14.30 -15.08
C ALA A 60 -3.24 12.94 -14.92
N ILE A 61 -3.55 12.57 -13.68
CA ILE A 61 -4.31 11.35 -13.39
C ILE A 61 -5.75 11.47 -13.89
N GLU A 62 -6.41 12.62 -13.70
CA GLU A 62 -7.77 12.85 -14.20
C GLU A 62 -7.85 12.74 -15.72
N ALA A 63 -6.94 13.38 -16.45
CA ALA A 63 -6.87 13.28 -17.91
C ALA A 63 -6.66 11.83 -18.40
N TRP A 64 -5.82 11.06 -17.69
CA TRP A 64 -5.66 9.63 -17.98
C TRP A 64 -6.95 8.84 -17.74
N LEU A 65 -7.64 9.07 -16.62
CA LEU A 65 -8.91 8.40 -16.31
C LEU A 65 -9.99 8.74 -17.34
N GLU A 66 -10.10 10.00 -17.75
CA GLU A 66 -11.03 10.44 -18.79
C GLU A 66 -10.79 9.73 -20.12
N ALA A 67 -9.53 9.50 -20.49
CA ALA A 67 -9.17 8.77 -21.70
C ALA A 67 -9.55 7.28 -21.67
N LEU A 68 -9.79 6.69 -20.48
CA LEU A 68 -10.21 5.29 -20.34
C LEU A 68 -11.72 5.09 -20.46
N VAL A 69 -12.52 6.14 -20.27
CA VAL A 69 -13.98 6.05 -20.35
C VAL A 69 -14.41 6.30 -21.79
N PRO A 70 -14.94 5.30 -22.52
CA PRO A 70 -15.47 5.55 -23.84
C PRO A 70 -16.70 6.48 -23.73
N VAL A 71 -16.67 7.58 -24.48
CA VAL A 71 -17.83 8.45 -24.65
C VAL A 71 -18.94 7.63 -25.31
N ARG A 72 -20.06 7.48 -24.61
CA ARG A 72 -21.29 6.90 -25.19
C ARG A 72 -21.98 7.91 -26.09
#